data_AF-K0VPI6-F1
#
_entry.id   AF-K0VPI6-F1
#
_cell.length_a   1.000
_cell.length_b   1.000
_cell.length_c   1.000
_cell.angle_alpha   90.00
_cell.angle_beta   90.00
_cell.angle_gamma   90.00
#
_symmetry.space_group_name_H-M   'P 1'
#
loop_
_entity.id
_entity.type
_entity.pdbx_description
1 polymer ?
#
loop_
_entity_poly.entity_id
_entity_poly.type
_entity_poly.pdbx_seq_one_letter_code
_entity_poly.pdbx_strand_id
1 'polypeptide(L)'
;MSTGPGYTLFGLMPLPTADSGGLFGTAAEKAYILYGLLIGLAFGPVQASSRSYLARSVSLEEAGRYFGIYALSGRATSFMATLLFSLVTYLSGSPRLGMATLILFLAGGLVLLVRTPYPADRA
;
A
#
# COMPACT_ATOMS: atom_id res chain seq x y z
N MET A 1 -11.32 -8.73 -6.22
CA MET A 1 -10.44 -9.81 -6.69
C MET A 1 -9.99 -9.51 -8.10
N SER A 2 -8.69 -9.55 -8.41
CA SER A 2 -8.10 -8.95 -9.62
C SER A 2 -8.36 -9.79 -10.89
N THR A 3 -9.46 -9.77 -11.65
CA THR A 3 -10.63 -8.88 -11.87
C THR A 3 -11.63 -9.81 -12.57
N GLY A 4 -12.48 -10.46 -11.77
CA GLY A 4 -13.43 -11.51 -12.16
C GLY A 4 -13.71 -12.46 -10.98
N PRO A 5 -14.91 -13.07 -10.87
CA PRO A 5 -15.27 -13.95 -9.73
C PRO A 5 -14.38 -15.18 -9.59
N GLY A 6 -13.67 -15.57 -10.66
CA GLY A 6 -12.88 -16.80 -10.71
C GLY A 6 -11.36 -16.66 -10.69
N TYR A 7 -10.75 -15.48 -10.45
CA TYR A 7 -9.28 -15.34 -10.51
C TYR A 7 -8.64 -14.36 -9.49
N THR A 8 -7.52 -14.75 -8.86
CA THR A 8 -6.60 -13.90 -8.05
C THR A 8 -5.25 -13.66 -8.75
N LEU A 9 -4.42 -12.77 -8.19
CA LEU A 9 -3.07 -12.47 -8.68
C LEU A 9 -3.03 -12.05 -10.17
N PHE A 10 -3.88 -11.11 -10.56
CA PHE A 10 -3.95 -10.62 -11.94
C PHE A 10 -4.27 -11.70 -12.99
N GLY A 11 -4.94 -12.79 -12.60
CA GLY A 11 -5.33 -13.88 -13.50
C GLY A 11 -4.52 -15.17 -13.34
N LEU A 12 -3.51 -15.19 -12.47
CA LEU A 12 -2.59 -16.33 -12.33
C LEU A 12 -3.14 -17.50 -11.50
N MET A 13 -4.13 -17.26 -10.63
CA MET A 13 -4.68 -18.31 -9.78
C MET A 13 -6.21 -18.40 -9.96
N PRO A 14 -6.74 -19.51 -10.52
CA PRO A 14 -8.18 -19.71 -10.63
C PRO A 14 -8.79 -20.03 -9.26
N LEU A 15 -9.96 -19.48 -8.99
CA LEU A 15 -10.72 -19.70 -7.76
C LEU A 15 -12.10 -20.29 -8.07
N PRO A 16 -12.60 -21.20 -7.22
CA PRO A 16 -13.93 -21.77 -7.38
C PRO A 16 -15.00 -20.67 -7.39
N THR A 17 -15.86 -20.66 -8.41
CA THR A 17 -17.04 -19.80 -8.49
C THR A 17 -18.24 -20.37 -7.73
N ALA A 18 -18.03 -21.40 -6.92
CA ALA A 18 -19.05 -21.99 -6.07
C ALA A 18 -19.45 -20.95 -5.01
N ASP A 19 -20.71 -20.54 -5.05
CA ASP A 19 -21.29 -19.61 -4.10
C ASP A 19 -21.95 -20.41 -2.96
N SER A 20 -21.46 -20.24 -1.74
CA SER A 20 -22.00 -20.95 -0.58
C SER A 20 -23.24 -20.28 0.04
N GLY A 21 -23.79 -19.22 -0.58
CA GLY A 21 -25.08 -18.62 -0.23
C GLY A 21 -25.12 -17.86 1.11
N GLY A 22 -23.96 -17.62 1.75
CA GLY A 22 -23.81 -16.85 2.99
C GLY A 22 -22.97 -15.58 2.81
N LEU A 23 -22.79 -14.79 3.88
CA LEU A 23 -21.84 -13.66 3.87
C LEU A 23 -20.42 -14.15 3.56
N PHE A 24 -19.78 -13.58 2.53
CA PHE A 24 -18.51 -14.03 1.95
C PHE A 24 -18.58 -15.46 1.36
N GLY A 25 -19.68 -15.75 0.66
CA GLY A 25 -20.00 -17.06 0.11
C GLY A 25 -19.07 -17.51 -1.02
N THR A 26 -18.41 -16.57 -1.69
CA THR A 26 -17.47 -16.88 -2.76
C THR A 26 -16.05 -17.05 -2.24
N ALA A 27 -15.27 -17.92 -2.88
CA ALA A 27 -13.82 -18.00 -2.62
C ALA A 27 -13.12 -16.65 -2.84
N ALA A 28 -13.73 -15.80 -3.67
CA ALA A 28 -13.21 -14.50 -4.01
C ALA A 28 -13.25 -13.46 -2.89
N GLU A 29 -14.35 -13.45 -2.15
CA GLU A 29 -14.55 -12.58 -1.00
C GLU A 29 -13.65 -12.98 0.16
N LYS A 30 -13.49 -14.29 0.40
CA LYS A 30 -12.57 -14.81 1.42
C LYS A 30 -11.12 -14.43 1.12
N ALA A 31 -10.69 -14.57 -0.14
CA ALA A 31 -9.37 -14.12 -0.57
C ALA A 31 -9.20 -12.60 -0.40
N TYR A 32 -10.21 -11.80 -0.73
CA TYR A 32 -10.18 -10.36 -0.54
C TYR A 32 -9.99 -9.96 0.94
N ILE A 33 -10.73 -10.58 1.86
CA ILE A 33 -10.58 -10.34 3.30
C ILE A 33 -9.19 -10.76 3.78
N LEU A 34 -8.72 -11.95 3.37
CA LEU A 34 -7.40 -12.44 3.77
C LEU A 34 -6.29 -11.48 3.33
N TYR A 35 -6.30 -11.03 2.07
CA TYR A 35 -5.32 -10.06 1.60
C TYR A 35 -5.46 -8.71 2.30
N GLY A 36 -6.69 -8.25 2.54
CA GLY A 36 -6.94 -7.02 3.30
C GLY A 36 -6.37 -7.10 4.73
N LEU A 37 -6.53 -8.25 5.40
CA LEU A 37 -5.99 -8.50 6.73
C LEU A 37 -4.46 -8.50 6.73
N LEU A 38 -3.84 -9.20 5.78
CA LEU A 38 -2.38 -9.24 5.65
C LEU A 38 -1.80 -7.85 5.39
N ILE A 39 -2.41 -7.08 4.50
CA ILE A 39 -2.01 -5.69 4.22
C ILE A 39 -2.19 -4.84 5.47
N GLY A 40 -3.33 -4.91 6.15
CA GLY A 40 -3.60 -4.16 7.37
C GLY A 40 -2.60 -4.46 8.49
N LEU A 41 -2.27 -5.74 8.68
CA LEU A 41 -1.31 -6.20 9.68
C LEU A 41 0.12 -5.76 9.38
N ALA A 42 0.50 -5.63 8.11
CA ALA A 42 1.81 -5.11 7.71
C ALA A 42 1.87 -3.58 7.76
N PHE A 43 0.87 -2.88 7.23
CA PHE A 43 0.87 -1.42 7.11
C PHE A 43 0.68 -0.70 8.45
N GLY A 44 -0.08 -1.28 9.39
CA GLY A 44 -0.31 -0.69 10.71
C GLY A 44 0.99 -0.44 11.49
N PRO A 45 1.81 -1.47 11.75
CA PRO A 45 3.10 -1.35 12.42
C PRO A 45 4.07 -0.43 11.69
N VAL A 46 4.11 -0.48 10.35
CA VAL A 46 4.98 0.39 9.54
C VAL A 46 4.61 1.87 9.71
N GLN A 47 3.32 2.21 9.66
CA GLN A 47 2.84 3.58 9.82
C GLN A 47 3.08 4.11 11.26
N ALA A 48 2.88 3.26 12.27
CA ALA A 48 3.15 3.60 13.66
C ALA A 48 4.65 3.82 13.91
N SER A 49 5.50 2.89 13.43
CA SER A 49 6.95 2.95 13.60
C SER A 49 7.57 4.18 12.95
N SER A 50 7.12 4.56 11.75
CA SER A 50 7.57 5.77 11.05
C SER A 50 7.33 7.05 11.88
N ARG A 51 6.14 7.17 12.48
CA ARG A 51 5.81 8.31 13.35
C ARG A 51 6.63 8.32 14.63
N SER A 52 6.76 7.18 15.31
CA SER A 52 7.58 7.05 16.51
C SER A 52 9.07 7.31 16.24
N TYR A 53 9.57 6.94 15.06
CA TYR A 53 10.92 7.22 14.63
C TYR A 53 11.15 8.73 14.43
N LEU A 54 10.25 9.41 13.72
CA LEU A 54 10.34 10.85 13.52
C LEU A 54 10.26 11.62 14.84
N ALA A 55 9.36 11.22 15.75
CA ALA A 55 9.21 11.85 17.05
C ALA A 55 10.48 11.78 17.91
N ARG A 56 11.26 10.69 17.81
CA ARG A 56 12.53 10.52 18.54
C ARG A 56 13.72 11.21 17.88
N SER A 57 13.66 11.45 16.57
CA SER A 57 14.77 11.98 15.78
C SER A 57 14.79 13.51 15.68
N VAL A 58 13.76 14.20 16.21
CA VAL A 58 13.56 15.63 16.02
C VAL A 58 13.56 16.35 17.37
N SER A 59 14.26 17.48 17.47
CA SER A 59 14.25 18.35 18.66
C SER A 59 12.90 19.07 18.82
N LEU A 60 12.51 19.39 20.06
CA LEU A 60 11.21 20.01 20.34
C LEU A 60 11.01 21.35 19.62
N GLU A 61 12.07 22.14 19.44
CA GLU A 61 12.03 23.41 18.70
C GLU A 61 11.77 23.24 17.19
N GLU A 62 12.24 22.14 16.58
CA GLU A 62 12.09 21.89 15.15
C GLU A 62 10.97 20.88 14.81
N ALA A 63 10.29 20.31 15.83
CA ALA A 63 9.24 19.31 15.68
C ALA A 63 8.17 19.73 14.67
N GLY A 64 7.66 20.96 14.77
CA GLY A 64 6.64 21.48 13.85
C GLY A 64 7.09 21.48 12.38
N ARG A 65 8.36 21.80 12.11
CA ARG A 65 8.93 21.83 10.74
C ARG A 65 9.01 20.42 10.16
N TYR A 66 9.59 19.47 10.88
CA TYR A 66 9.78 18.12 10.38
C TYR A 66 8.46 17.33 10.27
N PHE A 67 7.55 17.47 11.22
CA PHE A 67 6.20 16.90 11.09
C PHE A 67 5.41 17.53 9.94
N GLY A 68 5.60 18.83 9.69
CA GLY A 68 5.03 19.51 8.53
C GLY A 68 5.53 18.94 7.19
N ILE A 69 6.84 18.77 7.04
CA ILE A 69 7.44 18.15 5.85
C ILE A 69 6.99 16.69 5.71
N TYR A 70 7.00 15.91 6.79
CA TYR A 70 6.52 14.52 6.78
C TYR A 70 5.06 14.41 6.31
N ALA A 71 4.17 15.27 6.84
CA ALA A 71 2.77 15.31 6.45
C ALA A 71 2.56 15.79 5.00
N LEU A 72 3.40 16.72 4.52
CA LEU A 72 3.37 17.18 3.13
C LEU A 72 3.84 16.08 2.18
N SER A 73 4.97 15.44 2.47
CA SER A 73 5.52 14.34 1.69
C SER A 73 4.54 13.17 1.60
N GLY A 74 3.91 12.79 2.72
CA GLY A 74 2.89 11.74 2.73
C GLY A 74 1.67 12.08 1.84
N ARG A 75 1.19 13.33 1.91
CA ARG A 75 0.09 13.80 1.04
C ARG A 75 0.50 13.83 -0.42
N ALA A 76 1.65 14.40 -0.76
CA ALA A 76 2.16 14.47 -2.14
C ALA A 76 2.31 13.08 -2.76
N THR A 77 2.84 12.14 -1.97
CA THR A 77 2.99 10.72 -2.35
C THR A 77 1.63 10.07 -2.65
N SER A 78 0.62 10.32 -1.81
CA SER A 78 -0.74 9.80 -2.02
C SER A 78 -1.39 10.34 -3.30
N PHE A 79 -1.24 11.64 -3.56
CA PHE A 79 -1.69 12.26 -4.81
C PHE A 79 -0.99 11.66 -6.02
N MET A 80 0.34 11.47 -5.95
CA MET A 80 1.13 10.90 -7.05
C MET A 80 0.71 9.46 -7.36
N ALA A 81 0.54 8.62 -6.33
CA ALA A 81 0.09 7.24 -6.49
C ALA A 81 -1.31 7.18 -7.13
N THR A 82 -2.23 8.02 -6.66
CA THR A 82 -3.60 8.08 -7.20
C THR A 82 -3.61 8.57 -8.65
N LEU A 83 -2.81 9.59 -8.97
CA LEU A 83 -2.67 10.12 -10.33
C LEU A 83 -2.11 9.06 -11.29
N LEU A 84 -1.04 8.36 -10.89
CA LEU A 84 -0.45 7.29 -11.69
C LEU A 84 -1.44 6.13 -11.91
N PHE A 85 -2.12 5.70 -10.85
CA PHE A 85 -3.18 4.68 -10.95
C PHE A 85 -4.26 5.09 -11.96
N SER A 86 -4.73 6.33 -11.86
CA SER A 86 -5.81 6.86 -12.69
C SER A 86 -5.37 7.00 -14.15
N LEU A 87 -4.16 7.52 -14.38
CA LEU A 87 -3.60 7.70 -15.71
C LEU A 87 -3.37 6.36 -16.41
N VAL A 88 -2.77 5.38 -15.73
CA VAL A 88 -2.54 4.04 -16.30
C VAL A 88 -3.87 3.34 -16.55
N THR A 89 -4.85 3.46 -15.66
CA THR A 89 -6.20 2.91 -15.88
C THR A 89 -6.87 3.55 -17.09
N TYR A 90 -6.80 4.87 -17.22
CA TYR A 90 -7.40 5.61 -18.33
C TYR A 90 -6.76 5.24 -19.67
N LEU A 91 -5.43 5.17 -19.74
CA LEU A 91 -4.70 4.86 -20.97
C LEU A 91 -4.81 3.38 -21.37
N SER A 92 -4.79 2.46 -20.41
CA SER A 92 -4.84 1.03 -20.70
C SER A 92 -6.26 0.48 -20.85
N GLY A 93 -7.29 1.24 -20.42
CA GLY A 93 -8.67 0.78 -20.31
C GLY A 93 -8.87 -0.39 -19.33
N SER A 94 -7.82 -0.77 -18.57
CA SER A 94 -7.82 -1.96 -17.74
C SER A 94 -7.47 -1.62 -16.29
N PRO A 95 -8.44 -1.78 -15.35
CA PRO A 95 -8.19 -1.62 -13.93
C PRO A 95 -7.09 -2.56 -13.38
N ARG A 96 -6.79 -3.67 -14.07
CA ARG A 96 -5.69 -4.58 -13.72
C ARG A 96 -4.35 -3.87 -13.78
N LEU A 97 -4.08 -3.22 -14.90
CA LEU A 97 -2.83 -2.53 -15.14
C LEU A 97 -2.73 -1.29 -14.24
N GLY A 98 -3.86 -0.63 -13.97
CA GLY A 98 -3.97 0.39 -12.92
C GLY A 98 -3.51 -0.13 -11.56
N MET A 99 -4.07 -1.23 -11.07
CA MET A 99 -3.69 -1.82 -9.77
C MET A 99 -2.22 -2.25 -9.71
N ALA A 100 -1.64 -2.70 -10.82
CA ALA A 100 -0.21 -3.05 -10.88
C ALA A 100 0.70 -1.85 -10.58
N THR A 101 0.27 -0.62 -10.86
CA THR A 101 1.05 0.59 -10.51
C THR A 101 1.24 0.76 -9.01
N LEU A 102 0.31 0.28 -8.18
CA LEU A 102 0.45 0.33 -6.71
C LEU A 102 1.61 -0.54 -6.24
N ILE A 103 1.86 -1.67 -6.91
CA ILE A 103 3.01 -2.54 -6.63
C ILE A 103 4.31 -1.84 -7.01
N LEU A 104 4.35 -1.18 -8.18
CA LEU A 104 5.51 -0.39 -8.60
C LEU A 104 5.81 0.74 -7.61
N PHE A 105 4.77 1.41 -7.12
CA PHE A 105 4.90 2.49 -6.16
C PHE A 105 5.41 1.98 -4.80
N LEU A 106 4.89 0.85 -4.33
CA LEU A 106 5.35 0.19 -3.11
C LEU A 106 6.81 -0.28 -3.24
N ALA A 107 7.17 -0.88 -4.38
CA ALA A 107 8.53 -1.32 -4.66
C ALA A 107 9.52 -0.15 -4.71
N GLY A 108 9.12 0.97 -5.34
CA GLY A 108 9.91 2.20 -5.35
C GLY A 108 10.14 2.75 -3.93
N GLY A 109 9.08 2.78 -3.11
CA GLY A 109 9.18 3.14 -1.70
C GLY A 109 10.10 2.22 -0.90
N LEU A 110 10.02 0.90 -1.12
CA LEU A 110 10.87 -0.08 -0.47
C LEU A 110 12.35 0.08 -0.86
N VAL A 111 12.65 0.31 -2.14
CA VAL A 111 14.01 0.57 -2.61
C VAL A 111 14.60 1.82 -1.96
N LEU A 112 13.81 2.90 -1.84
CA LEU A 112 14.25 4.11 -1.13
C LEU A 112 14.58 3.80 0.33
N LEU A 113 13.72 3.04 1.01
CA LEU A 113 13.87 2.68 2.42
C LEU A 113 15.12 1.83 2.67
N VAL A 114 15.43 0.88 1.78
CA VAL A 114 16.65 0.06 1.84
C VAL A 114 17.90 0.89 1.54
N ARG A 115 17.80 1.89 0.66
CA ARG A 115 18.93 2.76 0.29
C ARG A 115 19.27 3.79 1.35
N THR A 116 18.31 4.17 2.20
CA THR A 116 18.56 5.12 3.30
C THR A 116 19.25 4.42 4.47
N PRO A 117 20.50 4.81 4.84
CA PRO A 117 21.20 4.22 5.97
C PRO A 117 20.44 4.47 7.27
N TYR A 118 20.37 3.44 8.12
CA TYR A 118 19.74 3.50 9.44
C TYR A 118 20.51 4.46 10.36
N PRO A 119 19.93 5.58 10.83
CA PRO A 119 20.63 6.53 11.68
C PRO A 119 20.63 6.18 13.18
N ALA A 120 20.00 5.09 13.61
CA ALA A 120 19.80 4.85 15.05
C ALA A 120 21.02 4.26 15.79
N ASP A 121 22.16 4.09 15.12
CA ASP A 121 23.41 3.63 15.76
C ASP A 121 24.32 4.79 16.25
N ARG A 122 23.84 6.04 16.17
CA ARG A 122 24.54 7.22 16.73
C ARG A 122 23.58 8.10 17.52
N ALA A 123 23.07 7.59 18.63
CA ALA A 123 22.49 8.39 19.71
C ALA A 123 23.01 7.87 21.04
#